data_AF-A0A7Y5Q640-F1
#
_entry.id   AF-A0A7Y5Q640-F1
#
_cell.length_a   1.000
_cell.length_b   1.000
_cell.length_c   1.000
_cell.angle_alpha   90.00
_cell.angle_beta   90.00
_cell.angle_gamma   90.00
#
_symmetry.space_group_name_H-M   'P 1'
#
loop_
_entity.id
_entity.type
_entity.pdbx_description
1 polymer ?
#
loop_
_entity_poly.entity_id
_entity_poly.type
_entity_poly.pdbx_seq_one_letter_code
_entity_poly.pdbx_strand_id
1 'polypeptide(L)'
;LDELATTTLVLQADARRVAAPGFWHEALAAGCPNRDGHPQFDFVLTSPPYWNMLRQSRGNVLSAQQERAAKGLDTWYSDAPQDLGNIADYDAFVEALGEVFDGLQPYLREGKYLVVVVQNLRAPDGEVKPLAWDLTRRLGRTWLFQGERIWCQNTKKLGIWGYPHVFVPNYHHHYCLIFRNLPPPTA
;
A
#
# COMPACT_ATOMS: atom_id res chain seq x y z
N LEU A 1 -34.62 -14.74 -20.27
CA LEU A 1 -33.90 -13.85 -19.35
C LEU A 1 -32.61 -14.58 -19.06
N ASP A 2 -31.63 -14.45 -19.95
CA ASP A 2 -30.35 -15.13 -19.81
C ASP A 2 -29.57 -14.48 -18.68
N GLU A 3 -29.23 -15.28 -17.67
CA GLU A 3 -28.16 -14.95 -16.75
C GLU A 3 -26.89 -14.75 -17.58
N LEU A 4 -26.44 -13.51 -17.71
CA LEU A 4 -25.09 -13.21 -18.18
C LEU A 4 -24.14 -13.91 -17.22
N ALA A 5 -23.62 -15.07 -17.63
CA ALA A 5 -22.63 -15.81 -16.88
C ALA A 5 -21.39 -14.92 -16.70
N THR A 6 -21.27 -14.32 -15.51
CA THR A 6 -20.11 -13.51 -15.16
C THR A 6 -18.90 -14.44 -15.08
N THR A 7 -18.10 -14.45 -16.15
CA THR A 7 -16.86 -15.22 -16.16
C THR A 7 -15.88 -14.53 -15.20
N THR A 8 -15.53 -15.20 -14.11
CA THR A 8 -14.50 -14.74 -13.19
C THR A 8 -13.18 -15.39 -13.58
N LEU A 9 -12.18 -14.57 -13.91
CA LEU A 9 -10.83 -15.01 -14.23
C LEU A 9 -9.87 -14.56 -13.13
N VAL A 10 -9.12 -15.50 -12.56
CA VAL A 10 -8.06 -15.20 -11.59
C VAL A 10 -6.72 -15.41 -12.26
N LEU A 11 -5.93 -14.34 -12.37
CA LEU A 11 -4.60 -14.36 -12.96
C LEU A 11 -3.56 -14.28 -11.85
N GLN A 12 -2.58 -15.17 -11.88
CA GLN A 12 -1.46 -15.18 -10.93
C GLN A 12 -0.14 -15.20 -11.70
N ALA A 13 0.74 -14.24 -11.41
CA ALA A 13 2.07 -14.17 -11.98
C ALA A 13 3.02 -13.37 -11.07
N ASP A 14 4.32 -13.55 -11.28
CA ASP A 14 5.37 -12.70 -10.71
C ASP A 14 5.20 -11.25 -11.18
N ALA A 15 5.49 -10.28 -10.31
CA ALA A 15 5.30 -8.86 -10.62
C ALA A 15 6.04 -8.41 -11.90
N ARG A 16 7.22 -8.96 -12.20
CA ARG A 16 7.97 -8.66 -13.43
C ARG A 16 7.25 -9.17 -14.67
N ARG A 17 6.53 -10.29 -14.55
CA ARG A 17 5.70 -10.82 -15.64
C ARG A 17 4.44 -9.99 -15.83
N VAL A 18 3.78 -9.58 -14.74
CA VAL A 18 2.60 -8.69 -14.79
C VAL A 18 2.95 -7.33 -15.40
N ALA A 19 4.18 -6.86 -15.20
CA ALA A 19 4.71 -5.64 -15.80
C ALA A 19 4.99 -5.76 -17.31
N ALA A 20 5.01 -6.97 -17.88
CA ALA A 20 5.22 -7.14 -19.32
C ALA A 20 3.88 -7.07 -20.07
N PRO A 21 3.74 -6.24 -21.12
CA PRO A 21 2.52 -6.19 -21.93
C PRO A 21 2.08 -7.56 -22.47
N GLY A 22 3.03 -8.43 -22.84
CA GLY A 22 2.74 -9.77 -23.38
C GLY A 22 1.91 -10.64 -22.44
N PHE A 23 2.09 -10.51 -21.13
CA PHE A 23 1.29 -11.24 -20.14
C PHE A 23 -0.20 -10.92 -20.27
N TRP A 24 -0.55 -9.64 -20.44
CA TRP A 24 -1.94 -9.22 -20.56
C TRP A 24 -2.56 -9.62 -21.89
N HIS A 25 -1.77 -9.65 -22.96
CA HIS A 25 -2.22 -10.15 -24.26
C HIS A 25 -2.56 -11.64 -24.20
N GLU A 26 -1.68 -12.45 -23.57
CA GLU A 26 -1.92 -13.89 -23.36
C GLU A 26 -3.14 -14.13 -22.46
N ALA A 27 -3.25 -13.38 -21.38
CA ALA A 27 -4.24 -13.63 -20.35
C ALA A 27 -5.67 -13.18 -20.72
N LEU A 28 -5.83 -12.17 -21.59
CA LEU A 28 -7.13 -11.55 -21.87
C LEU A 28 -7.73 -11.87 -23.25
N ALA A 29 -7.06 -12.69 -24.07
CA ALA A 29 -7.50 -13.36 -25.31
C ALA A 29 -8.34 -12.62 -26.39
N ALA A 30 -8.90 -11.42 -26.19
CA ALA A 30 -9.64 -10.65 -27.22
C ALA A 30 -9.96 -9.17 -26.85
N GLY A 31 -9.42 -8.59 -25.78
CA GLY A 31 -9.56 -7.14 -25.51
C GLY A 31 -9.34 -6.78 -24.04
N CYS A 32 -8.69 -5.68 -23.66
CA CYS A 32 -8.21 -4.52 -24.40
C CYS A 32 -6.91 -4.08 -23.71
N PRO A 33 -5.71 -4.36 -24.26
CA PRO A 33 -4.53 -3.63 -23.85
C PRO A 33 -4.78 -2.17 -24.24
N ASN A 34 -4.99 -1.31 -23.24
CA ASN A 34 -5.05 0.13 -23.39
C ASN A 34 -3.61 0.66 -23.51
N ARG A 35 -3.38 1.94 -23.16
CA ARG A 35 -2.08 2.63 -23.18
C ARG A 35 -0.90 1.70 -22.81
N ASP A 36 0.14 1.71 -23.63
CA ASP A 36 1.40 0.96 -23.46
C ASP A 36 1.26 -0.58 -23.37
N GLY A 37 0.12 -1.15 -23.78
CA GLY A 37 -0.06 -2.61 -23.84
C GLY A 37 -0.63 -3.24 -22.56
N HIS A 38 -1.11 -2.42 -21.62
CA HIS A 38 -1.68 -2.81 -20.33
C HIS A 38 -3.18 -2.50 -20.26
N PRO A 39 -3.99 -3.28 -19.53
CA PRO A 39 -5.40 -2.93 -19.32
C PRO A 39 -5.52 -1.68 -18.44
N GLN A 40 -6.63 -0.95 -18.59
CA GLN A 40 -7.05 -0.04 -17.53
C GLN A 40 -8.01 -0.73 -16.56
N PHE A 41 -7.76 -0.51 -15.28
CA PHE A 41 -8.53 -1.06 -14.17
C PHE A 41 -9.71 -0.16 -13.81
N ASP A 42 -10.78 -0.76 -13.28
CA ASP A 42 -11.93 -0.04 -12.71
C ASP A 42 -11.79 0.22 -11.21
N PHE A 43 -10.85 -0.45 -10.56
CA PHE A 43 -10.63 -0.35 -9.13
C PHE A 43 -9.23 -0.85 -8.79
N VAL A 44 -8.53 -0.12 -7.94
CA VAL A 44 -7.24 -0.56 -7.37
C VAL A 44 -7.37 -0.53 -5.86
N LEU A 45 -7.05 -1.63 -5.20
CA LEU A 45 -6.94 -1.70 -3.75
C LEU A 45 -5.60 -2.35 -3.40
N THR A 46 -4.81 -1.66 -2.59
CA THR A 46 -3.48 -2.14 -2.22
C THR A 46 -3.07 -1.63 -0.84
N SER A 47 -2.04 -2.24 -0.27
CA SER A 47 -1.33 -1.76 0.91
C SER A 47 0.13 -1.56 0.53
N PRO A 48 0.69 -0.35 0.69
CA PRO A 48 2.07 -0.09 0.35
C PRO A 48 3.02 -0.80 1.32
N PRO A 49 4.29 -1.01 0.94
CA PRO A 49 5.30 -1.40 1.91
C PRO A 49 5.35 -0.35 3.03
N TYR A 50 5.43 -0.80 4.28
CA TYR A 50 5.57 0.11 5.40
C TYR A 50 6.99 0.68 5.44
N TRP A 51 7.11 1.92 5.91
CA TRP A 51 8.40 2.54 6.14
C TRP A 51 9.23 1.68 7.09
N ASN A 52 10.31 1.10 6.56
CA ASN A 52 11.10 0.12 7.29
C ASN A 52 12.15 0.82 8.18
N MET A 53 11.67 1.48 9.23
CA MET A 53 12.53 1.89 10.36
C MET A 53 12.92 0.72 11.27
N LEU A 54 12.44 -0.50 11.03
CA LEU A 54 12.62 -1.67 11.90
C LEU A 54 13.98 -2.37 11.70
N ARG A 55 15.05 -1.58 11.50
CA ARG A 55 16.43 -2.07 11.56
C ARG A 55 16.99 -2.14 12.99
N GLN A 56 16.20 -1.76 14.01
CA GLN A 56 16.61 -1.79 15.41
C GLN A 56 15.61 -2.60 16.24
N SER A 57 16.09 -3.70 16.84
CA SER A 57 15.31 -4.59 17.69
C SER A 57 14.72 -3.81 18.88
N ARG A 58 13.39 -3.87 19.01
CA ARG A 58 12.68 -3.24 20.14
C ARG A 58 12.70 -4.14 21.37
N GLY A 59 13.85 -4.22 22.03
CA GLY A 59 13.95 -4.81 23.37
C GLY A 59 13.33 -6.22 23.53
N ASN A 60 13.11 -6.61 24.79
CA ASN A 60 12.83 -7.98 25.23
C ASN A 60 11.39 -8.49 24.99
N VAL A 61 10.65 -7.98 24.01
CA VAL A 61 9.30 -8.47 23.70
C VAL A 61 9.26 -8.98 22.27
N LEU A 62 8.79 -10.22 22.10
CA LEU A 62 8.64 -10.92 20.82
C LEU A 62 7.87 -10.06 19.82
N SER A 63 8.61 -9.34 18.97
CA SER A 63 8.03 -8.62 17.84
C SER A 63 7.60 -9.59 16.75
N ALA A 64 6.66 -9.20 15.89
CA ALA A 64 6.28 -9.99 14.72
C ALA A 64 7.50 -10.35 13.83
N GLN A 65 8.57 -9.54 13.85
CA GLN A 65 9.86 -9.85 13.23
C GLN A 65 10.59 -11.02 13.92
N GLN A 66 10.61 -11.07 15.25
CA GLN A 66 11.22 -12.20 15.98
C GLN A 66 10.42 -13.49 15.80
N GLU A 67 9.09 -13.42 15.72
CA GLU A 67 8.27 -14.59 15.37
C GLU A 67 8.49 -15.06 13.92
N ARG A 68 8.67 -14.14 12.97
CA ARG A 68 8.99 -14.48 11.57
C ARG A 68 10.39 -15.07 11.44
N ALA A 69 11.38 -14.49 12.12
CA ALA A 69 12.74 -15.02 12.19
C ALA A 69 12.78 -16.42 12.82
N ALA A 70 12.04 -16.64 13.91
CA ALA A 70 11.90 -17.95 14.53
C ALA A 70 11.21 -18.98 13.61
N LYS A 71 10.41 -18.52 12.64
CA LYS A 71 9.75 -19.34 11.61
C LYS A 71 10.53 -19.44 10.30
N GLY A 72 11.74 -18.89 10.22
CA GLY A 72 12.57 -18.91 8.99
C GLY A 72 11.97 -18.13 7.82
N LEU A 73 11.07 -17.18 8.08
CA LEU A 73 10.43 -16.35 7.06
C LEU A 73 11.27 -15.09 6.79
N ASP A 74 11.27 -14.63 5.54
CA ASP A 74 12.01 -13.43 5.13
C ASP A 74 11.66 -12.23 6.03
N THR A 75 12.73 -11.65 6.60
CA THR A 75 12.72 -10.43 7.43
C THR A 75 13.24 -9.22 6.66
N TRP A 76 13.65 -9.43 5.41
CA TRP A 76 14.34 -8.52 4.52
C TRP A 76 13.69 -8.62 3.13
N TYR A 77 13.30 -7.47 2.56
CA TYR A 77 12.69 -7.42 1.23
C TYR A 77 13.78 -7.38 0.13
N SER A 78 14.74 -6.44 0.21
CA SER A 78 15.96 -6.45 -0.62
C SER A 78 16.97 -5.34 -0.24
N ASP A 79 18.21 -5.43 -0.71
CA ASP A 79 19.21 -4.33 -0.69
C ASP A 79 19.13 -3.45 -1.95
N ALA A 80 18.07 -3.59 -2.75
CA ALA A 80 17.94 -2.83 -3.98
C ALA A 80 17.78 -1.32 -3.67
N PRO A 81 18.44 -0.43 -4.43
CA PRO A 81 18.29 1.02 -4.27
C PRO A 81 16.84 1.50 -4.46
N GLN A 82 16.03 0.74 -5.20
CA GLN A 82 14.61 1.03 -5.46
C GLN A 82 13.67 0.49 -4.37
N ASP A 83 14.18 -0.22 -3.36
CA ASP A 83 13.37 -0.68 -2.24
C ASP A 83 13.03 0.52 -1.34
N LEU A 84 11.75 0.91 -1.33
CA LEU A 84 11.23 1.99 -0.49
C LEU A 84 11.52 1.75 1.01
N GLY A 85 11.73 0.51 1.43
CA GLY A 85 12.15 0.15 2.78
C GLY A 85 13.57 0.60 3.14
N ASN A 86 14.38 1.03 2.17
CA ASN A 86 15.74 1.51 2.42
C ASN A 86 15.81 3.02 2.63
N ILE A 87 14.70 3.76 2.43
CA ILE A 87 14.64 5.21 2.60
C ILE A 87 14.61 5.54 4.11
N ALA A 88 15.67 6.14 4.61
CA ALA A 88 15.82 6.49 6.03
C ALA A 88 15.08 7.76 6.44
N ASP A 89 14.83 8.68 5.50
CA ASP A 89 14.11 9.92 5.76
C ASP A 89 12.60 9.73 5.56
N TYR A 90 11.80 10.24 6.48
CA TYR A 90 10.35 10.03 6.48
C TYR A 90 9.67 10.75 5.32
N ASP A 91 10.01 12.02 5.10
CA ASP A 91 9.36 12.84 4.09
C ASP A 91 9.74 12.34 2.68
N ALA A 92 11.01 11.94 2.49
CA ALA A 92 11.47 11.27 1.28
C ALA A 92 10.73 9.95 1.05
N PHE A 93 10.43 9.18 2.09
CA PHE A 93 9.63 7.96 1.98
C PHE A 93 8.19 8.28 1.53
N VAL A 94 7.54 9.29 2.12
CA VAL A 94 6.19 9.71 1.74
C VAL A 94 6.16 10.18 0.29
N GLU A 95 7.15 10.97 -0.15
CA GLU A 95 7.25 11.45 -1.52
C GLU A 95 7.48 10.29 -2.51
N ALA A 96 8.44 9.40 -2.25
CA ALA A 96 8.72 8.24 -3.11
C ALA A 96 7.53 7.29 -3.19
N LEU A 97 6.81 7.10 -2.08
CA LEU A 97 5.57 6.32 -2.08
C LEU A 97 4.47 7.01 -2.90
N GLY A 98 4.37 8.34 -2.78
CA GLY A 98 3.49 9.16 -3.61
C GLY A 98 3.75 8.97 -5.10
N GLU A 99 5.00 8.99 -5.53
CA GLU A 99 5.41 8.78 -6.92
C GLU A 99 4.97 7.41 -7.47
N VAL A 100 5.07 6.35 -6.66
CA VAL A 100 4.57 5.03 -7.04
C VAL A 100 3.07 5.07 -7.32
N PHE A 101 2.29 5.72 -6.47
CA PHE A 101 0.86 5.87 -6.68
C PHE A 101 0.55 6.79 -7.86
N ASP A 102 1.28 7.89 -8.06
CA ASP A 102 1.11 8.76 -9.23
C ASP A 102 1.30 7.97 -10.54
N GLY A 103 2.27 7.05 -10.57
CA GLY A 103 2.48 6.13 -11.70
C GLY A 103 1.31 5.20 -12.02
N LEU A 104 0.35 5.01 -11.10
CA LEU A 104 -0.86 4.22 -11.34
C LEU A 104 -1.95 4.99 -12.11
N GLN A 105 -1.89 6.32 -12.14
CA GLN A 105 -2.93 7.17 -12.72
C GLN A 105 -3.30 6.79 -14.17
N PRO A 106 -2.35 6.50 -15.08
CA PRO A 106 -2.67 6.11 -16.45
C PRO A 106 -3.41 4.76 -16.57
N TYR A 107 -3.23 3.88 -15.59
CA TYR A 107 -3.76 2.51 -15.57
C TYR A 107 -5.11 2.40 -14.87
N LEU A 108 -5.56 3.44 -14.16
CA LEU A 108 -6.90 3.47 -13.56
C LEU A 108 -7.82 4.31 -14.46
N ARG A 109 -9.00 3.82 -14.83
CA ARG A 109 -9.91 4.61 -15.67
C ARG A 109 -10.34 5.90 -14.95
N GLU A 110 -10.65 6.92 -15.73
CA GLU A 110 -11.17 8.18 -15.20
C GLU A 110 -12.44 7.95 -14.36
N GLY A 111 -12.56 8.68 -13.26
CA GLY A 111 -13.70 8.62 -12.34
C GLY A 111 -13.74 7.37 -11.46
N LYS A 112 -12.80 6.44 -11.61
CA LYS A 112 -12.67 5.21 -10.81
C LYS A 112 -11.82 5.41 -9.56
N TYR A 113 -11.72 4.37 -8.74
CA TYR A 113 -11.24 4.50 -7.37
C TYR A 113 -9.95 3.74 -7.09
N LEU A 114 -9.08 4.39 -6.32
CA LEU A 114 -7.89 3.84 -5.69
C LEU A 114 -8.15 3.78 -4.18
N VAL A 115 -7.89 2.64 -3.56
CA VAL A 115 -7.92 2.46 -2.12
C VAL A 115 -6.52 2.07 -1.63
N VAL A 116 -5.99 2.90 -0.73
CA VAL A 116 -4.68 2.69 -0.10
C VAL A 116 -4.88 2.33 1.37
N VAL A 117 -4.49 1.11 1.74
CA VAL A 117 -4.62 0.60 3.11
C VAL A 117 -3.31 0.82 3.86
N VAL A 118 -3.33 1.70 4.86
CA VAL A 118 -2.14 2.13 5.60
C VAL A 118 -2.42 2.31 7.09
N GLN A 119 -1.37 2.30 7.92
CA GLN A 119 -1.46 2.53 9.36
C GLN A 119 -0.47 3.64 9.74
N ASN A 120 -0.81 4.43 10.76
CA ASN A 120 0.15 5.34 11.37
C ASN A 120 1.28 4.56 12.04
N LEU A 121 2.45 5.18 12.10
CA LEU A 121 3.68 4.53 12.53
C LEU A 121 4.12 5.16 13.84
N ARG A 122 4.76 4.39 14.71
CA ARG A 122 5.53 4.96 15.84
C ARG A 122 7.01 4.79 15.54
N ALA A 123 7.74 5.89 15.42
CA ALA A 123 9.17 5.90 15.20
C ALA A 123 9.95 5.42 16.45
N PRO A 124 11.22 5.00 16.32
CA PRO A 124 12.05 4.52 17.43
C PRO A 124 12.24 5.51 18.57
N ASP A 125 12.30 6.81 18.25
CA ASP A 125 12.34 7.92 19.23
C ASP A 125 11.01 8.10 20.00
N GLY A 126 9.96 7.41 19.55
CA GLY A 126 8.64 7.41 20.14
C GLY A 126 7.65 8.41 19.55
N GLU A 127 8.07 9.19 18.55
CA GLU A 127 7.17 10.06 17.80
C GLU A 127 6.16 9.22 17.00
N VAL A 128 4.92 9.69 16.92
CA VAL A 128 3.92 9.09 16.02
C VAL A 128 4.00 9.80 14.68
N LYS A 129 4.35 9.06 13.63
CA LYS A 129 4.29 9.53 12.25
C LYS A 129 2.89 9.27 11.68
N PRO A 130 2.11 10.31 11.36
CA PRO A 130 0.74 10.18 10.90
C PRO A 130 0.67 9.82 9.39
N LEU A 131 1.33 8.72 9.01
CA LEU A 131 1.51 8.30 7.61
C LEU A 131 0.22 8.30 6.80
N ALA A 132 -0.91 7.87 7.39
CA ALA A 132 -2.18 7.88 6.67
C ALA A 132 -2.55 9.29 6.16
N TRP A 133 -2.32 10.31 6.97
CA TRP A 133 -2.66 11.69 6.66
C TRP A 133 -1.60 12.39 5.81
N ASP A 134 -0.33 12.10 6.06
CA ASP A 134 0.77 12.63 5.25
C ASP A 134 0.69 12.10 3.82
N LEU A 135 0.46 10.79 3.67
CA LEU A 135 0.23 10.17 2.37
C LEU A 135 -1.05 10.71 1.72
N THR A 136 -2.13 10.92 2.46
CA THR A 136 -3.36 11.54 1.91
C THR A 136 -3.09 12.91 1.32
N ARG A 137 -2.34 13.76 2.04
CA ARG A 137 -1.94 15.09 1.54
C ARG A 137 -1.07 14.99 0.29
N ARG A 138 -0.13 14.04 0.28
CA ARG A 138 0.75 13.82 -0.88
C ARG A 138 0.00 13.33 -2.11
N LEU A 139 -0.89 12.35 -1.94
CA LEU A 139 -1.71 11.81 -3.04
C LEU A 139 -2.76 12.81 -3.51
N GLY A 140 -3.22 13.71 -2.64
CA GLY A 140 -4.12 14.82 -2.98
C GLY A 140 -3.60 15.76 -4.09
N ARG A 141 -2.31 15.71 -4.42
CA ARG A 141 -1.72 16.45 -5.55
C ARG A 141 -2.12 15.88 -6.92
N THR A 142 -2.44 14.58 -6.99
CA THR A 142 -2.73 13.85 -8.23
C THR A 142 -4.15 13.25 -8.22
N TRP A 143 -4.62 12.86 -7.04
CA TRP A 143 -5.85 12.11 -6.84
C TRP A 143 -6.83 12.91 -5.99
N LEU A 144 -8.14 12.79 -6.28
CA LEU A 144 -9.15 13.43 -5.44
C LEU A 144 -9.46 12.54 -4.24
N PHE A 145 -9.10 12.97 -3.04
CA PHE A 145 -9.48 12.29 -1.81
C PHE A 145 -11.00 12.30 -1.61
N GLN A 146 -11.57 11.14 -1.30
CA GLN A 146 -13.01 10.91 -1.11
C GLN A 146 -13.37 10.56 0.34
N GLY A 147 -12.39 10.56 1.24
CA GLY A 147 -12.54 10.14 2.62
C GLY A 147 -11.91 8.78 2.90
N GLU A 148 -12.08 8.34 4.13
CA GLU A 148 -11.49 7.11 4.66
C GLU A 148 -12.53 6.15 5.24
N ARG A 149 -12.16 4.88 5.29
CA ARG A 149 -12.82 3.86 6.11
C ARG A 149 -11.83 3.29 7.11
N ILE A 150 -12.32 2.94 8.29
CA ILE A 150 -11.51 2.34 9.34
C ILE A 150 -11.70 0.84 9.32
N TRP A 151 -10.63 0.11 9.06
CA TRP A 151 -10.61 -1.34 9.19
C TRP A 151 -10.04 -1.72 10.56
N CYS A 152 -10.92 -2.06 11.49
CA CYS A 152 -10.56 -2.56 12.81
C CYS A 152 -10.13 -4.03 12.75
N GLN A 153 -9.06 -4.37 13.45
CA GLN A 153 -8.50 -5.71 13.59
C GLN A 153 -8.60 -6.13 15.06
N ASN A 154 -9.27 -7.27 15.31
CA ASN A 154 -9.34 -7.90 16.62
C ASN A 154 -8.35 -9.08 16.79
N THR A 155 -7.50 -9.31 15.79
CA THR A 155 -6.53 -10.41 15.77
C THR A 155 -5.21 -10.08 16.45
N LYS A 156 -4.93 -8.80 16.70
CA LYS A 156 -3.72 -8.34 17.39
C LYS A 156 -3.94 -8.40 18.91
N LYS A 157 -2.90 -8.81 19.64
CA LYS A 157 -2.91 -8.81 21.11
C LYS A 157 -2.74 -7.38 21.63
N LEU A 158 -3.43 -7.08 22.73
CA LEU A 158 -3.19 -5.86 23.49
C LEU A 158 -1.86 -5.98 24.25
N GLY A 159 -1.05 -4.92 24.20
CA GLY A 159 0.14 -4.79 25.02
C GLY A 159 0.07 -3.55 25.92
N ILE A 160 0.67 -3.65 27.11
CA ILE A 160 0.77 -2.54 28.07
C ILE A 160 2.05 -1.76 27.77
N TRP A 161 2.10 -1.16 26.58
CA TRP A 161 3.29 -0.51 26.08
C TRP A 161 3.56 0.81 26.81
N GLY A 162 4.83 1.06 27.15
CA GLY A 162 5.27 2.33 27.76
C GLY A 162 4.98 2.51 29.25
N TYR A 163 4.26 1.59 29.91
CA TYR A 163 4.01 1.66 31.36
C TYR A 163 5.30 1.50 32.18
N PRO A 164 5.44 2.21 33.33
CA PRO A 164 4.57 3.27 33.85
C PRO A 164 4.89 4.67 33.32
N HIS A 165 5.76 4.79 32.32
CA HIS A 165 6.44 6.04 32.00
C HIS A 165 5.74 6.90 30.93
N VAL A 166 5.10 6.28 29.93
CA VAL A 166 4.56 7.00 28.77
C VAL A 166 3.37 6.27 28.16
N PHE A 167 2.43 7.03 27.60
CA PHE A 167 1.33 6.48 26.80
C PHE A 167 1.85 5.95 25.45
N VAL A 168 1.56 4.69 25.17
CA VAL A 168 1.81 4.08 23.86
C VAL A 168 0.54 3.38 23.39
N PRO A 169 -0.06 3.82 22.26
CA PRO A 169 -1.31 3.25 21.80
C PRO A 169 -1.11 1.86 21.21
N ASN A 170 -2.18 1.08 21.30
CA ASN A 170 -2.32 -0.22 20.65
C ASN A 170 -2.90 0.00 19.24
N TYR A 171 -2.08 -0.09 18.19
CA TYR A 171 -2.56 0.13 16.80
C TYR A 171 -3.33 -1.08 16.23
N HIS A 172 -4.65 -1.04 16.39
CA HIS A 172 -5.59 -2.11 15.99
C HIS A 172 -6.47 -1.74 14.80
N HIS A 173 -6.10 -0.70 14.05
CA HIS A 173 -6.86 -0.28 12.88
C HIS A 173 -5.95 0.09 11.72
N HIS A 174 -6.46 -0.08 10.51
CA HIS A 174 -5.91 0.49 9.29
C HIS A 174 -6.85 1.57 8.76
N TYR A 175 -6.28 2.57 8.11
CA TYR A 175 -6.98 3.53 7.29
C TYR A 175 -7.06 2.97 5.87
N CYS A 176 -8.28 2.80 5.38
CA CYS A 176 -8.55 2.56 3.97
C CYS A 176 -8.84 3.93 3.35
N LEU A 177 -7.81 4.57 2.80
CA LEU A 177 -7.88 5.88 2.19
C LEU A 177 -8.45 5.74 0.78
N ILE A 178 -9.54 6.45 0.46
CA ILE A 178 -10.25 6.33 -0.81
C ILE A 178 -9.95 7.56 -1.65
N PHE A 179 -9.50 7.34 -2.87
CA PHE A 179 -9.23 8.37 -3.86
C PHE A 179 -9.96 8.09 -5.16
N ARG A 180 -10.28 9.15 -5.90
CA ARG A 180 -10.88 9.09 -7.23
C ARG A 180 -9.89 9.60 -8.27
N ASN A 181 -9.74 8.86 -9.38
CA ASN A 181 -8.98 9.33 -10.52
C ASN A 181 -9.74 10.45 -11.22
N LEU A 182 -9.13 11.63 -11.34
CA LEU A 182 -9.69 12.72 -12.11
C LEU A 182 -8.91 12.89 -13.42
N PRO A 183 -9.56 13.40 -14.49
CA PRO A 183 -8.81 13.86 -15.64
C PRO A 183 -7.87 15.00 -15.21
N PRO A 184 -6.71 15.16 -15.85
CA PRO A 184 -5.91 16.37 -15.66
C PRO A 184 -6.80 17.59 -15.97
N PRO A 185 -6.61 18.72 -15.25
CA PRO A 185 -7.39 19.92 -15.52
C PRO A 185 -7.25 20.29 -17.00
N THR A 186 -8.39 20.44 -17.68
CA THR A 186 -8.44 21.05 -19.02
C THR A 186 -7.87 22.46 -18.92
N ALA A 187 -6.81 22.72 -19.70
CA ALA A 187 -6.19 24.04 -19.86
C ALA A 187 -7.14 25.06 -20.49
#